data_AF-A0A9Q0M871-F1
#
_entry.id   AF-A0A9Q0M871-F1
#
_cell.length_a   1.000
_cell.length_b   1.000
_cell.length_c   1.000
_cell.angle_alpha   90.00
_cell.angle_beta   90.00
_cell.angle_gamma   90.00
#
_symmetry.space_group_name_H-M   'P 1'
#
loop_
_entity.id
_entity.type
_entity.pdbx_description
1 polymer ?
#
loop_
_entity_poly.entity_id
_entity_poly.type
_entity_poly.pdbx_seq_one_letter_code
_entity_poly.pdbx_strand_id
1 'polypeptide(L)'
;MSSSVDGASVVSEGPTTRKYRFKTSCLLLTASYVGLFGLITTIISFSSPYWLSSYQYAYSKFVRLGLWNFCFDHYKHPQYQYDETFTGCRWIYSPLYQNIRDWLQPGWFISVQAMMTLSMLMSLFGLMAISIPIMHFCLRYNVVLIIVAFVFETLAALMSFIGWLVFAVMHDSRSWLMYPRQNYLDWAFYLAVLAFFLDSAAAIMFALEARSAYAKRQRFTNLVYNMHPRTPSNGFETIPLKTDRTSEMQRTPQSQSHYGSHSHHHPPSQSGRFQQQEMIGSTHSSPYASISRYSQPQGYRSKSPPQPPPMRQSSTFTAV
;
A
#
# COMPACT_ATOMS: atom_id res chain seq x y z
N MET A 1 -11.08 74.19 11.01
CA MET A 1 -10.45 73.24 10.07
C MET A 1 -10.46 71.88 10.73
N SER A 2 -11.19 70.96 10.11
CA SER A 2 -11.66 69.68 10.64
C SER A 2 -10.65 68.56 10.43
N SER A 3 -10.57 67.68 11.44
CA SER A 3 -10.35 66.23 11.46
C SER A 3 -9.53 65.55 10.32
N SER A 4 -8.45 64.81 10.59
CA SER A 4 -8.31 63.54 11.34
C SER A 4 -8.32 62.29 10.43
N VAL A 5 -7.32 61.44 10.71
CA VAL A 5 -7.22 59.98 10.54
C VAL A 5 -6.88 59.39 9.18
N ASP A 6 -5.64 58.89 9.12
CA ASP A 6 -5.12 57.86 8.22
C ASP A 6 -6.00 56.60 8.24
N GLY A 7 -6.64 56.31 7.11
CA GLY A 7 -7.34 55.06 6.86
C GLY A 7 -6.36 53.94 6.50
N ALA A 8 -5.55 53.49 7.45
CA ALA A 8 -4.89 52.18 7.32
C ALA A 8 -5.97 51.11 7.51
N SER A 9 -6.38 50.48 6.40
CA SER A 9 -7.23 49.30 6.42
C SER A 9 -6.49 48.18 7.15
N VAL A 10 -6.78 48.03 8.43
CA VAL A 10 -6.44 46.83 9.19
C VAL A 10 -7.20 45.69 8.52
N VAL A 11 -6.52 44.96 7.65
CA VAL A 11 -6.92 43.62 7.25
C VAL A 11 -7.02 42.84 8.54
N SER A 12 -8.24 42.68 9.02
CA SER A 12 -8.55 41.84 10.16
C SER A 12 -8.12 40.42 9.76
N GLU A 13 -6.93 40.01 10.20
CA GLU A 13 -6.52 38.62 10.17
C GLU A 13 -7.58 37.85 10.94
N GLY A 14 -8.49 37.21 10.20
CA GLY A 14 -9.52 36.39 10.80
C GLY A 14 -8.90 35.32 11.70
N PRO A 15 -9.60 34.83 12.72
CA PRO A 15 -9.10 33.82 13.66
C PRO A 15 -8.92 32.42 13.03
N THR A 16 -8.78 32.33 11.71
CA THR A 16 -8.81 31.07 10.95
C THR A 16 -7.45 30.38 10.84
N THR A 17 -6.34 31.00 11.26
CA THR A 17 -5.06 30.30 11.48
C THR A 17 -5.02 29.65 12.86
N ARG A 18 -6.12 29.00 13.28
CA ARG A 18 -6.00 27.93 14.28
C ARG A 18 -5.08 26.90 13.65
N LYS A 19 -3.80 26.93 14.00
CA LYS A 19 -2.79 25.90 13.69
C LYS A 19 -3.50 24.55 13.83
N TYR A 20 -3.94 23.97 12.71
CA TYR A 20 -4.53 22.65 12.70
C TYR A 20 -3.34 21.75 13.00
N ARG A 21 -3.09 21.52 14.31
CA ARG A 21 -2.02 20.69 14.79
C ARG A 21 -2.38 19.29 14.28
N PHE A 22 -1.83 18.92 13.12
CA PHE A 22 -2.04 17.61 12.52
C PHE A 22 -1.56 16.59 13.54
N LYS A 23 -2.51 15.98 14.27
CA LYS A 23 -2.20 14.94 15.23
C LYS A 23 -2.13 13.64 14.45
N THR A 24 -0.95 13.05 14.38
CA THR A 24 -0.76 11.70 13.86
C THR A 24 -1.66 10.75 14.65
N SER A 25 -2.46 9.95 13.94
CA SER A 25 -3.35 8.97 14.56
C SER A 25 -2.52 7.95 15.36
N CYS A 26 -2.95 7.60 16.56
CA CYS A 26 -2.30 6.55 17.37
C CYS A 26 -2.21 5.23 16.58
N LEU A 27 -3.29 4.89 15.85
CA LEU A 27 -3.35 3.72 14.98
C LEU A 27 -2.24 3.69 13.91
N LEU A 28 -1.93 4.86 13.33
CA LEU A 28 -0.88 4.96 12.32
C LEU A 28 0.50 4.70 12.92
N LEU A 29 0.77 5.28 14.09
CA LEU A 29 2.03 5.06 14.80
C LEU A 29 2.19 3.60 15.21
N THR A 30 1.14 2.99 15.77
CA THR A 30 1.17 1.56 16.13
C THR A 30 1.39 0.68 14.91
N ALA A 31 0.75 1.00 13.77
CA ALA A 31 0.96 0.27 12.52
C ALA A 31 2.42 0.36 12.04
N SER A 32 3.02 1.56 12.08
CA SER A 32 4.42 1.77 11.72
C SER A 32 5.38 1.03 12.63
N TYR A 33 5.14 0.99 13.95
CA TYR A 33 5.99 0.23 14.87
C TYR A 33 5.88 -1.28 14.66
N VAL A 34 4.67 -1.80 14.42
CA VAL A 34 4.47 -3.22 14.13
C VAL A 34 5.13 -3.61 12.81
N GLY A 35 4.97 -2.80 11.75
CA GLY A 35 5.64 -3.03 10.47
C GLY A 35 7.17 -2.95 10.59
N LEU A 36 7.71 -1.99 11.36
CA LEU A 36 9.15 -1.91 11.63
C LEU A 36 9.67 -3.16 12.35
N PHE A 37 8.94 -3.66 13.34
CA PHE A 37 9.28 -4.90 14.02
C PHE A 37 9.20 -6.12 13.08
N GLY A 38 8.22 -6.15 12.17
CA GLY A 38 8.11 -7.11 11.07
C GLY A 38 9.34 -7.08 10.15
N LEU A 39 9.73 -5.90 9.66
CA LEU A 39 10.91 -5.72 8.81
C LEU A 39 12.20 -6.18 9.49
N ILE A 40 12.42 -5.81 10.76
CA ILE A 40 13.60 -6.24 11.53
C ILE A 40 13.63 -7.77 11.63
N THR A 41 12.48 -8.38 11.96
CA THR A 41 12.35 -9.83 12.06
C THR A 41 12.63 -10.52 10.71
N THR A 42 12.13 -9.96 9.61
CA THR A 42 12.44 -10.41 8.24
C THR A 42 13.93 -10.33 7.94
N ILE A 43 14.61 -9.22 8.27
CA ILE A 43 16.05 -9.05 8.04
C ILE A 43 16.86 -10.08 8.85
N ILE A 44 16.50 -10.30 10.11
CA ILE A 44 17.16 -11.29 10.97
C ILE A 44 16.97 -12.68 10.36
N SER A 45 15.75 -13.06 10.01
CA SER A 45 15.48 -14.34 9.37
C SER A 45 16.28 -14.50 8.08
N PHE A 46 16.25 -13.51 7.20
CA PHE A 46 16.91 -13.51 5.89
C PHE A 46 18.44 -13.69 5.97
N SER A 47 19.08 -13.07 6.95
CA SER A 47 20.55 -13.10 7.11
C SER A 47 21.06 -14.27 7.96
N SER A 48 20.18 -14.95 8.70
CA SER A 48 20.57 -15.97 9.67
C SER A 48 20.82 -17.35 9.04
N PRO A 49 21.90 -18.07 9.43
CA PRO A 49 22.23 -19.40 8.92
C PRO A 49 21.46 -20.55 9.61
N TYR A 50 20.23 -20.29 10.08
CA TYR A 50 19.45 -21.18 10.95
C TYR A 50 18.01 -21.38 10.45
N TRP A 51 17.86 -21.63 9.15
CA TRP A 51 16.56 -22.00 8.56
C TRP A 51 16.30 -23.50 8.70
N LEU A 52 17.33 -24.31 8.50
CA LEU A 52 17.29 -25.75 8.67
C LEU A 52 18.59 -26.22 9.31
N SER A 53 18.50 -27.09 10.31
CA SER A 53 19.63 -27.64 11.04
C SER A 53 19.49 -29.15 11.16
N SER A 54 20.61 -29.88 11.25
CA SER A 54 20.60 -31.31 11.53
C SER A 54 20.60 -31.57 13.03
N TYR A 55 20.03 -32.70 13.45
CA TYR A 55 20.13 -33.16 14.83
C TYR A 55 21.59 -33.49 15.18
N GLN A 56 22.05 -33.07 16.36
CA GLN A 56 23.42 -33.32 16.81
C GLN A 56 23.78 -34.82 16.85
N TYR A 57 22.81 -35.69 17.15
CA TYR A 57 23.00 -37.14 17.25
C TYR A 57 22.90 -37.88 15.91
N ALA A 58 22.60 -37.18 14.82
CA ALA A 58 22.45 -37.79 13.50
C ALA A 58 23.78 -38.09 12.81
N TYR A 59 24.91 -37.58 13.33
CA TYR A 59 26.24 -37.67 12.72
C TYR A 59 26.24 -37.30 11.21
N SER A 60 25.35 -36.38 10.83
CA SER A 60 25.23 -35.92 9.45
C SER A 60 26.36 -34.95 9.12
N LYS A 61 26.88 -35.04 7.88
CA LYS A 61 27.88 -34.11 7.35
C LYS A 61 27.30 -32.72 7.07
N PHE A 62 25.98 -32.63 6.97
CA PHE A 62 25.26 -31.36 6.94
C PHE A 62 25.01 -30.87 8.37
N VAL A 63 25.38 -29.62 8.66
CA VAL A 63 25.20 -29.03 9.99
C VAL A 63 23.99 -28.12 10.02
N ARG A 64 23.98 -27.07 9.18
CA ARG A 64 22.89 -26.09 9.11
C ARG A 64 22.94 -25.31 7.80
N LEU A 65 21.83 -24.69 7.44
CA LEU A 65 21.74 -23.72 6.35
C LEU A 65 20.87 -22.53 6.74
N GLY A 66 21.19 -21.38 6.15
CA GLY A 66 20.27 -20.27 5.96
C GLY A 66 19.92 -20.09 4.49
N LEU A 67 19.30 -18.97 4.15
CA LEU A 67 19.02 -18.64 2.74
C LEU A 67 20.30 -18.55 1.90
N TRP A 68 21.36 -18.00 2.49
CA TRP A 68 22.57 -17.63 1.74
C TRP A 68 23.85 -18.30 2.21
N ASN A 69 23.80 -19.03 3.32
CA ASN A 69 24.97 -19.67 3.91
C ASN A 69 24.69 -21.14 4.17
N PHE A 70 25.64 -22.00 3.85
CA PHE A 70 25.60 -23.43 4.14
C PHE A 70 26.76 -23.78 5.05
N CYS A 71 26.51 -24.65 6.02
CA CYS A 71 27.52 -25.16 6.96
C CYS A 71 27.61 -26.68 6.84
N PHE A 72 28.81 -27.14 6.50
CA PHE A 72 29.13 -28.56 6.40
C PHE A 72 30.27 -28.93 7.34
N ASP A 73 30.31 -30.20 7.73
CA ASP A 73 31.38 -30.80 8.52
C ASP A 73 32.00 -31.96 7.75
N HIS A 74 33.18 -31.75 7.16
CA HIS A 74 33.92 -32.73 6.37
C HIS A 74 33.06 -33.43 5.30
N TYR A 75 32.19 -32.68 4.62
CA TYR A 75 31.32 -33.22 3.59
C TYR A 75 32.11 -33.48 2.31
N LYS A 76 31.95 -34.68 1.73
CA LYS A 76 32.51 -35.05 0.42
C LYS A 76 31.36 -35.31 -0.54
N HIS A 77 31.29 -34.53 -1.62
CA HIS A 77 30.20 -34.67 -2.59
C HIS A 77 30.49 -35.85 -3.55
N PRO A 78 29.59 -36.84 -3.69
CA PRO A 78 29.88 -38.08 -4.43
C PRO A 78 30.24 -37.87 -5.91
N GLN A 79 29.63 -36.87 -6.57
CA GLN A 79 29.89 -36.58 -7.98
C GLN A 79 31.15 -35.73 -8.19
N TYR A 80 31.80 -35.29 -7.10
CA TYR A 80 32.99 -34.46 -7.18
C TYR A 80 34.24 -35.34 -7.25
N GLN A 81 34.98 -35.20 -8.35
CA GLN A 81 36.13 -36.03 -8.68
C GLN A 81 37.38 -35.77 -7.81
N TYR A 82 37.45 -34.61 -7.14
CA TYR A 82 38.58 -34.24 -6.29
C TYR A 82 38.31 -34.60 -4.83
N ASP A 83 39.35 -34.99 -4.11
CA ASP A 83 39.30 -35.37 -2.68
C ASP A 83 39.16 -34.18 -1.72
N GLU A 84 38.55 -33.09 -2.18
CA GLU A 84 38.31 -31.90 -1.37
C GLU A 84 37.10 -32.11 -0.45
N THR A 85 37.25 -31.72 0.81
CA THR A 85 36.17 -31.76 1.81
C THR A 85 35.64 -30.36 2.10
N PHE A 86 34.32 -30.21 2.11
CA PHE A 86 33.65 -28.97 2.47
C PHE A 86 33.48 -28.89 3.98
N THR A 87 34.21 -27.97 4.62
CA THR A 87 34.17 -27.74 6.07
C THR A 87 33.93 -26.26 6.39
N GLY A 88 33.08 -26.03 7.39
CA GLY A 88 32.72 -24.72 7.92
C GLY A 88 31.48 -24.10 7.28
N CYS A 89 31.12 -22.92 7.77
CA CYS A 89 30.02 -22.11 7.26
C CYS A 89 30.53 -21.14 6.20
N ARG A 90 29.97 -21.20 4.99
CA ARG A 90 30.35 -20.31 3.90
C ARG A 90 29.13 -19.81 3.14
N TRP A 91 29.30 -18.64 2.56
CA TRP A 91 28.33 -18.02 1.67
C TRP A 91 28.19 -18.82 0.38
N ILE A 92 26.97 -18.94 -0.15
CA ILE A 92 26.67 -19.77 -1.33
C ILE A 92 27.38 -19.29 -2.61
N TYR A 93 27.64 -17.98 -2.66
CA TYR A 93 28.58 -17.24 -3.51
C TYR A 93 30.02 -17.75 -3.62
N SER A 94 30.50 -18.49 -2.62
CA SER A 94 31.93 -18.75 -2.43
C SER A 94 32.51 -19.59 -3.59
N PRO A 95 33.76 -19.32 -4.02
CA PRO A 95 34.43 -20.12 -5.06
C PRO A 95 34.48 -21.62 -4.74
N LEU A 96 34.55 -21.97 -3.45
CA LEU A 96 34.56 -23.36 -3.01
C LEU A 96 33.29 -24.11 -3.43
N TYR A 97 32.12 -23.46 -3.41
CA TYR A 97 30.85 -24.09 -3.75
C TYR A 97 30.49 -24.00 -5.23
N GLN A 98 31.34 -23.42 -6.08
CA GLN A 98 31.03 -23.19 -7.49
C GLN A 98 30.61 -24.47 -8.22
N ASN A 99 31.30 -25.59 -7.95
CA ASN A 99 31.04 -26.87 -8.63
C ASN A 99 29.83 -27.64 -8.08
N ILE A 100 29.37 -27.32 -6.87
CA ILE A 100 28.23 -27.99 -6.21
C ILE A 100 27.01 -27.07 -6.08
N ARG A 101 27.09 -25.83 -6.59
CA ARG A 101 26.06 -24.80 -6.38
C ARG A 101 24.71 -25.20 -6.93
N ASP A 102 24.67 -25.80 -8.11
CA ASP A 102 23.42 -26.18 -8.77
C ASP A 102 22.66 -27.24 -7.96
N TRP A 103 23.40 -28.08 -7.24
CA TRP A 103 22.82 -29.03 -6.28
C TRP A 103 22.41 -28.36 -4.96
N LEU A 104 23.25 -27.46 -4.41
CA LEU A 104 22.93 -26.69 -3.19
C LEU A 104 21.70 -25.81 -3.35
N GLN A 105 21.50 -25.22 -4.53
CA GLN A 105 20.51 -24.17 -4.77
C GLN A 105 19.54 -24.59 -5.90
N PRO A 106 18.68 -25.60 -5.68
CA PRO A 106 17.69 -26.00 -6.66
C PRO A 106 16.73 -24.83 -6.95
N GLY A 107 16.10 -24.83 -8.13
CA GLY A 107 15.28 -23.70 -8.59
C GLY A 107 14.15 -23.28 -7.63
N TRP A 108 13.58 -24.21 -6.88
CA TRP A 108 12.58 -23.87 -5.86
C TRP A 108 13.19 -23.09 -4.69
N PHE A 109 14.44 -23.37 -4.30
CA PHE A 109 15.12 -22.67 -3.21
C PHE A 109 15.57 -21.27 -3.66
N ILE A 110 15.97 -21.12 -4.93
CA ILE A 110 16.16 -19.80 -5.57
C ILE A 110 14.87 -18.98 -5.51
N SER A 111 13.74 -19.63 -5.78
CA SER A 111 12.43 -18.96 -5.69
C SER A 111 12.15 -18.49 -4.26
N VAL A 112 12.45 -19.28 -3.23
CA VAL A 112 12.34 -18.86 -1.82
C VAL A 112 13.19 -17.62 -1.54
N GLN A 113 14.47 -17.63 -1.95
CA GLN A 113 15.37 -16.50 -1.77
C GLN A 113 14.82 -15.23 -2.45
N ALA A 114 14.32 -15.34 -3.67
CA ALA A 114 13.75 -14.23 -4.43
C ALA A 114 12.48 -13.68 -3.74
N MET A 115 11.57 -14.55 -3.31
CA MET A 115 10.32 -14.15 -2.63
C MET A 115 10.58 -13.46 -1.30
N MET A 116 11.51 -13.99 -0.49
CA MET A 116 11.90 -13.37 0.79
C MET A 116 12.60 -12.01 0.56
N THR A 117 13.45 -11.90 -0.47
CA THR A 117 14.09 -10.62 -0.83
C THR A 117 13.06 -9.60 -1.29
N LEU A 118 12.12 -9.99 -2.16
CA LEU A 118 11.06 -9.12 -2.65
C LEU A 118 10.16 -8.66 -1.50
N SER A 119 9.81 -9.57 -0.58
CA SER A 119 9.06 -9.22 0.63
C SER A 119 9.77 -8.15 1.45
N MET A 120 11.06 -8.35 1.74
CA MET A 120 11.87 -7.42 2.51
C MET A 120 11.94 -6.03 1.83
N LEU A 121 12.11 -5.98 0.51
CA LEU A 121 12.14 -4.73 -0.25
C LEU A 121 10.77 -4.02 -0.24
N MET A 122 9.68 -4.76 -0.42
CA MET A 122 8.33 -4.19 -0.39
C MET A 122 7.98 -3.62 0.98
N SER A 123 8.29 -4.34 2.07
CA SER A 123 8.11 -3.83 3.44
C SER A 123 8.97 -2.58 3.70
N LEU A 124 10.23 -2.58 3.26
CA LEU A 124 11.09 -1.38 3.34
C LEU A 124 10.49 -0.18 2.61
N PHE A 125 10.00 -0.35 1.37
CA PHE A 125 9.37 0.73 0.62
C PHE A 125 8.04 1.19 1.25
N GLY A 126 7.26 0.28 1.83
CA GLY A 126 6.04 0.61 2.57
C GLY A 126 6.33 1.48 3.79
N LEU A 127 7.32 1.11 4.60
CA LEU A 127 7.76 1.88 5.76
C LEU A 127 8.39 3.22 5.38
N MET A 128 9.14 3.27 4.28
CA MET A 128 9.65 4.53 3.73
C MET A 128 8.49 5.46 3.32
N ALA A 129 7.47 4.94 2.63
CA ALA A 129 6.31 5.73 2.21
C ALA A 129 5.54 6.32 3.41
N ILE A 130 5.40 5.58 4.51
CA ILE A 130 4.70 6.08 5.71
C ILE A 130 5.55 7.00 6.59
N SER A 131 6.87 6.91 6.53
CA SER A 131 7.76 7.83 7.25
C SER A 131 7.57 9.29 6.83
N ILE A 132 7.25 9.53 5.55
CA ILE A 132 7.06 10.88 4.95
C ILE A 132 5.92 11.66 5.65
N PRO A 133 4.67 11.16 5.72
CA PRO A 133 3.59 11.87 6.39
C PRO A 133 3.78 11.97 7.92
N ILE A 134 4.47 11.02 8.55
CA ILE A 134 4.78 11.05 9.99
C ILE A 134 5.74 12.21 10.31
N MET A 135 6.74 12.45 9.46
CA MET A 135 7.66 13.59 9.58
C MET A 135 7.05 14.92 9.11
N HIS A 136 5.73 14.97 8.88
CA HIS A 136 5.00 16.14 8.37
C HIS A 136 5.44 16.64 6.98
N PHE A 137 6.17 15.83 6.22
CA PHE A 137 6.44 16.10 4.81
C PHE A 137 5.26 15.67 3.94
N CYS A 138 5.04 16.36 2.82
CA CYS A 138 4.03 16.00 1.81
C CYS A 138 2.61 15.74 2.36
N LEU A 139 2.17 16.47 3.41
CA LEU A 139 0.86 16.30 4.07
C LEU A 139 -0.34 16.32 3.11
N ARG A 140 -0.24 17.03 1.98
CA ARG A 140 -1.26 17.05 0.91
C ARG A 140 -1.53 15.66 0.33
N TYR A 141 -0.51 14.80 0.29
CA TYR A 141 -0.56 13.45 -0.27
C TYR A 141 -0.71 12.37 0.79
N ASN A 142 -0.98 12.72 2.06
CA ASN A 142 -1.03 11.78 3.17
C ASN A 142 -1.93 10.55 2.91
N VAL A 143 -3.16 10.74 2.42
CA VAL A 143 -4.07 9.61 2.11
C VAL A 143 -3.47 8.67 1.05
N VAL A 144 -2.81 9.23 0.03
CA VAL A 144 -2.19 8.44 -1.04
C VAL A 144 -0.99 7.66 -0.48
N LEU A 145 -0.16 8.28 0.35
CA LEU A 145 1.00 7.64 0.97
C LEU A 145 0.59 6.50 1.91
N ILE A 146 -0.50 6.66 2.68
CA ILE A 146 -1.05 5.58 3.52
C ILE A 146 -1.56 4.41 2.65
N ILE A 147 -2.23 4.69 1.53
CA ILE A 147 -2.69 3.64 0.60
C ILE A 147 -1.50 2.92 -0.05
N VAL A 148 -0.47 3.67 -0.46
CA VAL A 148 0.75 3.10 -1.03
C VAL A 148 1.47 2.20 -0.01
N ALA A 149 1.60 2.64 1.24
CA ALA A 149 2.15 1.83 2.31
C ALA A 149 1.34 0.54 2.54
N PHE A 150 0.01 0.65 2.57
CA PHE A 150 -0.88 -0.53 2.65
C PHE A 150 -0.62 -1.52 1.51
N VAL A 151 -0.56 -1.05 0.25
CA VAL A 151 -0.31 -1.92 -0.91
C VAL A 151 1.05 -2.62 -0.79
N PHE A 152 2.10 -1.88 -0.45
CA PHE A 152 3.43 -2.46 -0.28
C PHE A 152 3.51 -3.50 0.83
N GLU A 153 2.91 -3.24 2.00
CA GLU A 153 2.88 -4.23 3.10
C GLU A 153 2.04 -5.46 2.76
N THR A 154 0.91 -5.31 2.04
CA THR A 154 0.15 -6.48 1.58
C THR A 154 0.94 -7.34 0.59
N LEU A 155 1.69 -6.70 -0.31
CA LEU A 155 2.53 -7.41 -1.27
C LEU A 155 3.72 -8.08 -0.56
N ALA A 156 4.29 -7.43 0.46
CA ALA A 156 5.32 -8.01 1.30
C ALA A 156 4.81 -9.28 1.99
N ALA A 157 3.68 -9.19 2.70
CA ALA A 157 3.06 -10.33 3.37
C ALA A 157 2.77 -11.50 2.40
N LEU A 158 2.24 -11.21 1.20
CA LEU A 158 1.97 -12.24 0.19
C LEU A 158 3.26 -12.95 -0.28
N MET A 159 4.32 -12.18 -0.55
CA MET A 159 5.59 -12.74 -1.02
C MET A 159 6.29 -13.52 0.10
N SER A 160 6.28 -13.02 1.34
CA SER A 160 6.78 -13.74 2.52
C SER A 160 6.05 -15.07 2.70
N PHE A 161 4.71 -15.05 2.61
CA PHE A 161 3.88 -16.25 2.73
C PHE A 161 4.27 -17.33 1.72
N ILE A 162 4.39 -16.96 0.45
CA ILE A 162 4.82 -17.89 -0.60
C ILE A 162 6.24 -18.39 -0.31
N GLY A 163 7.16 -17.51 0.09
CA GLY A 163 8.55 -17.84 0.37
C GLY A 163 8.70 -18.91 1.45
N TRP A 164 8.20 -18.66 2.67
CA TRP A 164 8.34 -19.63 3.75
C TRP A 164 7.50 -20.89 3.51
N LEU A 165 6.34 -20.79 2.85
CA LEU A 165 5.49 -21.95 2.55
C LEU A 165 6.18 -22.92 1.58
N VAL A 166 6.79 -22.41 0.51
CA VAL A 166 7.55 -23.24 -0.44
C VAL A 166 8.70 -23.93 0.29
N PHE A 167 9.42 -23.22 1.16
CA PHE A 167 10.46 -23.84 1.97
C PHE A 167 9.91 -24.93 2.90
N ALA A 168 8.81 -24.64 3.60
CA ALA A 168 8.16 -25.58 4.51
C ALA A 168 7.73 -26.87 3.81
N VAL A 169 7.27 -26.80 2.56
CA VAL A 169 6.88 -27.99 1.79
C VAL A 169 8.09 -28.74 1.24
N MET A 170 9.13 -28.03 0.79
CA MET A 170 10.24 -28.63 0.04
C MET A 170 11.45 -29.05 0.89
N HIS A 171 11.56 -28.59 2.15
CA HIS A 171 12.75 -28.82 2.97
C HIS A 171 13.07 -30.31 3.24
N ASP A 172 12.06 -31.17 3.34
CA ASP A 172 12.22 -32.63 3.56
C ASP A 172 12.30 -33.42 2.24
N SER A 173 12.55 -32.74 1.12
CA SER A 173 12.71 -33.42 -0.17
C SER A 173 13.95 -34.32 -0.18
N ARG A 174 13.74 -35.60 -0.50
CA ARG A 174 14.80 -36.62 -0.61
C ARG A 174 15.84 -36.34 -1.69
N SER A 175 15.51 -35.48 -2.66
CA SER A 175 16.40 -35.20 -3.80
C SER A 175 17.40 -34.07 -3.54
N TRP A 176 17.24 -33.27 -2.48
CA TRP A 176 18.04 -32.07 -2.27
C TRP A 176 19.18 -32.25 -1.27
N LEU A 177 18.90 -32.67 -0.04
CA LEU A 177 19.89 -32.77 1.03
C LEU A 177 20.05 -34.22 1.52
N MET A 178 21.26 -34.58 1.99
CA MET A 178 21.47 -35.90 2.61
C MET A 178 20.66 -36.02 3.91
N TYR A 179 20.09 -37.21 4.13
CA TYR A 179 19.34 -37.56 5.34
C TYR A 179 18.27 -36.53 5.75
N PRO A 180 17.28 -36.23 4.89
CA PRO A 180 16.33 -35.14 5.12
C PRO A 180 15.50 -35.33 6.40
N ARG A 181 15.16 -36.58 6.76
CA ARG A 181 14.46 -36.91 8.02
C ARG A 181 15.24 -36.57 9.30
N GLN A 182 16.56 -36.34 9.19
CA GLN A 182 17.42 -35.99 10.31
C GLN A 182 17.61 -34.48 10.44
N ASN A 183 16.93 -33.69 9.61
CA ASN A 183 16.96 -32.24 9.63
C ASN A 183 15.65 -31.70 10.18
N TYR A 184 15.73 -30.58 10.90
CA TYR A 184 14.57 -29.90 11.48
C TYR A 184 14.64 -28.40 11.15
N LEU A 185 13.45 -27.78 11.08
CA LEU A 185 13.32 -26.34 10.87
C LEU A 185 13.80 -25.60 12.12
N ASP A 186 14.72 -24.66 11.93
CA ASP A 186 15.41 -23.97 13.02
C ASP A 186 14.85 -22.53 13.21
N TRP A 187 15.29 -21.82 14.23
CA TRP A 187 14.62 -20.61 14.74
C TRP A 187 14.43 -19.50 13.69
N ALA A 188 15.34 -19.34 12.72
CA ALA A 188 15.22 -18.27 11.73
C ALA A 188 14.05 -18.52 10.76
N PHE A 189 13.70 -19.78 10.51
CA PHE A 189 12.50 -20.11 9.75
C PHE A 189 11.24 -19.63 10.47
N TYR A 190 11.12 -19.88 11.78
CA TYR A 190 9.96 -19.41 12.55
C TYR A 190 9.89 -17.89 12.65
N LEU A 191 11.04 -17.19 12.61
CA LEU A 191 11.04 -15.74 12.49
C LEU A 191 10.48 -15.26 11.15
N ALA A 192 10.70 -15.96 10.03
CA ALA A 192 10.05 -15.60 8.76
C ALA A 192 8.52 -15.72 8.87
N VAL A 193 8.04 -16.79 9.51
CA VAL A 193 6.61 -17.01 9.76
C VAL A 193 6.04 -15.92 10.67
N LEU A 194 6.75 -15.55 11.74
CA LEU A 194 6.37 -14.44 12.62
C LEU A 194 6.30 -13.11 11.86
N ALA A 195 7.29 -12.83 11.02
CA ALA A 195 7.32 -11.61 10.23
C ALA A 195 6.11 -11.50 9.28
N PHE A 196 5.71 -12.60 8.65
CA PHE A 196 4.47 -12.65 7.84
C PHE A 196 3.24 -12.20 8.64
N PHE A 197 3.09 -12.64 9.89
CA PHE A 197 1.95 -12.24 10.72
C PHE A 197 2.03 -10.76 11.13
N LEU A 198 3.23 -10.25 11.42
CA LEU A 198 3.45 -8.84 11.75
C LEU A 198 3.16 -7.92 10.56
N ASP A 199 3.67 -8.26 9.38
CA ASP A 199 3.44 -7.50 8.14
C ASP A 199 1.94 -7.54 7.75
N SER A 200 1.28 -8.69 7.93
CA SER A 200 -0.17 -8.81 7.74
C SER A 200 -0.96 -7.93 8.71
N ALA A 201 -0.58 -7.90 9.99
CA ALA A 201 -1.22 -7.05 10.98
C ALA A 201 -0.99 -5.56 10.69
N ALA A 202 0.22 -5.18 10.27
CA ALA A 202 0.55 -3.83 9.83
C ALA A 202 -0.29 -3.41 8.62
N ALA A 203 -0.40 -4.27 7.60
CA ALA A 203 -1.23 -4.04 6.43
C ALA A 203 -2.71 -3.81 6.81
N ILE A 204 -3.28 -4.64 7.70
CA ILE A 204 -4.67 -4.45 8.16
C ILE A 204 -4.84 -3.09 8.86
N MET A 205 -3.91 -2.71 9.74
CA MET A 205 -3.97 -1.41 10.42
C MET A 205 -3.83 -0.24 9.44
N PHE A 206 -2.95 -0.33 8.45
CA PHE A 206 -2.84 0.67 7.38
C PHE A 206 -4.11 0.75 6.54
N ALA A 207 -4.79 -0.37 6.27
CA ALA A 207 -6.09 -0.36 5.58
C ALA A 207 -7.16 0.39 6.37
N LEU A 208 -7.22 0.16 7.69
CA LEU A 208 -8.17 0.84 8.59
C LEU A 208 -7.87 2.34 8.69
N GLU A 209 -6.60 2.73 8.77
CA GLU A 209 -6.20 4.14 8.76
C GLU A 209 -6.47 4.78 7.39
N ALA A 210 -6.22 4.08 6.28
CA ALA A 210 -6.53 4.57 4.93
C ALA A 210 -8.02 4.87 4.77
N ARG A 211 -8.90 3.95 5.21
CA ARG A 211 -10.36 4.15 5.23
C ARG A 211 -10.75 5.36 6.08
N SER A 212 -10.18 5.46 7.28
CA SER A 212 -10.44 6.57 8.21
C SER A 212 -9.98 7.91 7.65
N ALA A 213 -8.80 7.95 7.02
CA ALA A 213 -8.23 9.14 6.41
C ALA A 213 -9.05 9.58 5.17
N TYR A 214 -9.51 8.63 4.37
CA TYR A 214 -10.38 8.89 3.22
C TYR A 214 -11.73 9.48 3.65
N ALA A 215 -12.39 8.88 4.67
CA ALA A 215 -13.65 9.38 5.21
C ALA A 215 -13.53 10.79 5.79
N LYS A 216 -12.43 11.10 6.52
CA LYS A 216 -12.14 12.45 7.03
C LYS A 216 -12.00 13.46 5.89
N ARG A 217 -11.31 13.08 4.81
CA ARG A 217 -11.11 13.96 3.64
C ARG A 217 -12.43 14.26 2.93
N GLN A 218 -13.29 13.26 2.74
CA GLN A 218 -14.62 13.46 2.14
C GLN A 218 -15.49 14.43 2.97
N ARG A 219 -15.51 14.29 4.30
CA ARG A 219 -16.24 15.21 5.18
C ARG A 219 -15.73 16.64 5.05
N PHE A 220 -14.42 16.84 5.00
CA PHE A 220 -13.82 18.16 4.82
C PHE A 220 -14.21 18.76 3.46
N THR A 221 -14.10 17.98 2.38
CA THR A 221 -14.50 18.42 1.04
C THR A 221 -15.99 18.79 0.98
N ASN A 222 -16.88 17.97 1.55
CA ASN A 222 -18.32 18.27 1.63
C ASN A 222 -18.62 19.56 2.42
N LEU A 223 -17.92 19.78 3.53
CA LEU A 223 -18.05 21.00 4.32
C LEU A 223 -17.59 22.24 3.52
N VAL A 224 -16.49 22.14 2.78
CA VAL A 224 -16.00 23.22 1.91
C VAL A 224 -17.03 23.55 0.82
N TYR A 225 -17.62 22.55 0.17
CA TYR A 225 -18.69 22.79 -0.81
C TYR A 225 -19.93 23.47 -0.21
N ASN A 226 -20.32 23.10 1.01
CA ASN A 226 -21.46 23.72 1.71
C ASN A 226 -21.17 25.14 2.23
N MET A 227 -19.90 25.55 2.33
CA MET A 227 -19.52 26.89 2.77
C MET A 227 -19.41 27.92 1.63
N HIS A 228 -19.40 27.49 0.36
CA HIS A 228 -19.40 28.43 -0.75
C HIS A 228 -20.80 29.06 -0.88
N PRO A 229 -20.94 30.39 -0.71
CA PRO A 229 -22.23 31.05 -0.86
C PRO A 229 -22.77 30.79 -2.27
N ARG A 230 -24.02 30.32 -2.35
CA ARG A 230 -24.73 30.23 -3.63
C ARG A 230 -24.88 31.64 -4.17
N THR A 231 -24.09 32.02 -5.16
CA THR A 231 -24.36 33.23 -5.94
C THR A 231 -25.71 33.03 -6.62
N PRO A 232 -26.73 33.88 -6.38
CA PRO A 232 -28.01 33.78 -7.07
C PRO A 232 -27.80 34.27 -8.51
N SER A 233 -27.31 33.39 -9.38
CA SER A 233 -27.25 33.63 -10.82
C SER A 233 -28.11 32.59 -11.50
N ASN A 234 -29.33 33.00 -11.81
CA ASN A 234 -30.23 32.49 -12.84
C ASN A 234 -30.09 31.00 -13.18
N GLY A 235 -30.90 30.17 -12.51
CA GLY A 235 -31.59 29.05 -13.13
C GLY A 235 -30.73 27.95 -13.75
N PHE A 236 -29.81 27.34 -13.00
CA PHE A 236 -29.40 25.97 -13.31
C PHE A 236 -29.35 25.12 -12.04
N GLU A 237 -30.41 24.36 -11.86
CA GLU A 237 -30.64 23.43 -10.76
C GLU A 237 -29.63 22.27 -10.87
N THR A 238 -28.71 22.15 -9.91
CA THR A 238 -27.87 20.95 -9.79
C THR A 238 -28.43 20.07 -8.68
N ILE A 239 -28.79 18.85 -9.07
CA ILE A 239 -29.40 17.81 -8.24
C ILE A 239 -28.41 17.41 -7.12
N PRO A 240 -28.79 17.46 -5.83
CA PRO A 240 -27.95 16.94 -4.76
C PRO A 240 -27.92 15.40 -4.82
N LEU A 241 -26.73 14.81 -4.65
CA LEU A 241 -26.60 13.36 -4.52
C LEU A 241 -27.35 12.87 -3.27
N LYS A 242 -28.25 11.92 -3.51
CA LYS A 242 -29.11 11.24 -2.53
C LYS A 242 -28.29 10.71 -1.35
N THR A 243 -28.58 11.25 -0.16
CA THR A 243 -28.15 10.63 1.10
C THR A 243 -29.06 9.44 1.35
N ASP A 244 -28.54 8.21 1.30
CA ASP A 244 -29.28 7.05 1.81
C ASP A 244 -29.35 7.15 3.34
N ARG A 245 -30.52 7.55 3.84
CA ARG A 245 -30.93 7.37 5.24
C ARG A 245 -31.83 6.14 5.29
N THR A 246 -31.24 5.00 5.59
CA THR A 246 -32.00 3.83 6.03
C THR A 246 -32.32 3.98 7.52
N SER A 247 -33.63 3.90 7.81
CA SER A 247 -34.22 3.47 9.07
C SER A 247 -34.18 4.44 10.26
N GLU A 248 -35.29 5.16 10.49
CA GLU A 248 -35.88 5.30 11.82
C GLU A 248 -37.34 5.78 11.69
N MET A 249 -38.25 4.80 11.62
CA MET A 249 -39.69 5.03 11.69
C MET A 249 -40.12 4.98 13.16
N GLN A 250 -40.41 6.17 13.68
CA GLN A 250 -41.62 6.49 14.44
C GLN A 250 -41.83 5.84 15.83
N ARG A 251 -41.72 6.66 16.87
CA ARG A 251 -42.53 6.51 18.10
C ARG A 251 -43.04 7.90 18.56
N THR A 252 -44.36 8.06 18.49
CA THR A 252 -45.21 9.17 18.97
C THR A 252 -45.19 9.27 20.52
N PRO A 253 -45.74 10.33 21.21
CA PRO A 253 -47.17 10.73 21.11
C PRO A 253 -47.54 12.21 21.35
N GLN A 254 -48.67 12.67 20.78
CA GLN A 254 -49.60 13.58 21.47
C GLN A 254 -50.99 13.70 20.78
N SER A 255 -52.05 13.61 21.63
CA SER A 255 -53.45 14.11 21.61
C SER A 255 -54.11 14.64 20.31
N GLN A 256 -55.42 14.49 20.02
CA GLN A 256 -56.63 14.44 20.84
C GLN A 256 -57.88 14.03 20.00
N SER A 257 -58.91 13.57 20.70
CA SER A 257 -60.32 13.16 20.40
C SER A 257 -61.17 13.80 19.28
N HIS A 258 -62.02 12.99 18.59
CA HIS A 258 -63.50 13.07 18.66
C HIS A 258 -64.28 11.89 18.00
N TYR A 259 -65.29 11.40 18.74
CA TYR A 259 -66.53 10.61 18.47
C TYR A 259 -66.91 10.01 17.09
N GLY A 260 -67.46 8.77 17.12
CA GLY A 260 -68.45 8.28 16.14
C GLY A 260 -68.54 6.75 15.99
N SER A 261 -69.66 6.16 16.40
CA SER A 261 -70.00 4.73 16.51
C SER A 261 -70.27 4.00 15.16
N HIS A 262 -69.78 2.76 14.98
CA HIS A 262 -70.57 1.54 14.68
C HIS A 262 -69.73 0.32 14.22
N SER A 263 -69.85 -0.76 15.00
CA SER A 263 -70.14 -2.17 14.63
C SER A 263 -69.36 -2.96 13.55
N HIS A 264 -68.79 -4.07 14.05
CA HIS A 264 -68.75 -5.46 13.53
C HIS A 264 -67.69 -5.95 12.50
N HIS A 265 -66.95 -6.97 12.97
CA HIS A 265 -66.64 -8.28 12.37
C HIS A 265 -65.17 -8.67 12.09
N HIS A 266 -64.96 -9.97 12.31
CA HIS A 266 -63.74 -10.76 12.49
C HIS A 266 -62.86 -10.95 11.22
N PRO A 267 -61.59 -11.41 11.38
CA PRO A 267 -60.62 -11.75 10.32
C PRO A 267 -60.77 -13.25 9.90
N PRO A 268 -59.84 -13.98 9.22
CA PRO A 268 -58.48 -13.69 8.73
C PRO A 268 -58.05 -14.31 7.35
N SER A 269 -56.77 -14.10 6.99
CA SER A 269 -55.83 -15.05 6.32
C SER A 269 -55.90 -15.43 4.82
N GLN A 270 -54.72 -15.37 4.18
CA GLN A 270 -54.10 -16.21 3.11
C GLN A 270 -53.39 -15.33 2.05
N SER A 271 -52.06 -15.37 1.87
CA SER A 271 -51.17 -16.41 1.32
C SER A 271 -51.37 -16.73 -0.18
N GLY A 272 -50.30 -16.54 -0.98
CA GLY A 272 -50.17 -16.89 -2.41
C GLY A 272 -49.69 -15.68 -3.23
N ARG A 273 -48.41 -15.47 -3.56
CA ARG A 273 -47.43 -16.20 -4.40
C ARG A 273 -47.74 -16.17 -5.90
N PHE A 274 -46.72 -15.71 -6.65
CA PHE A 274 -46.48 -15.71 -8.10
C PHE A 274 -47.00 -14.54 -8.96
N GLN A 275 -46.07 -13.67 -9.38
CA GLN A 275 -45.81 -13.55 -10.82
C GLN A 275 -44.39 -13.02 -11.10
N GLN A 276 -43.68 -13.82 -11.88
CA GLN A 276 -42.37 -13.59 -12.48
C GLN A 276 -42.62 -12.86 -13.80
N GLN A 277 -41.95 -11.72 -14.01
CA GLN A 277 -41.86 -11.11 -15.34
C GLN A 277 -40.46 -10.55 -15.55
N GLU A 278 -39.74 -11.21 -16.45
CA GLU A 278 -38.51 -10.74 -17.06
C GLU A 278 -38.75 -9.43 -17.82
N MET A 279 -37.81 -8.49 -17.71
CA MET A 279 -37.57 -7.56 -18.81
C MET A 279 -36.09 -7.21 -18.93
N ILE A 280 -35.70 -7.18 -20.20
CA ILE A 280 -34.37 -7.11 -20.79
C ILE A 280 -33.81 -5.68 -20.74
N GLY A 281 -32.49 -5.59 -20.57
CA GLY A 281 -31.66 -4.55 -21.21
C GLY A 281 -31.28 -3.34 -20.36
N SER A 282 -29.99 -3.23 -20.04
CA SER A 282 -29.11 -2.20 -20.63
C SER A 282 -27.80 -2.06 -19.84
N THR A 283 -26.72 -2.25 -20.58
CA THR A 283 -25.33 -1.87 -20.30
C THR A 283 -25.18 -0.36 -20.17
N HIS A 284 -24.50 0.12 -19.13
CA HIS A 284 -23.75 1.40 -19.08
C HIS A 284 -23.09 1.49 -17.68
N SER A 285 -21.94 2.10 -17.40
CA SER A 285 -20.70 2.42 -18.11
C SER A 285 -19.83 3.15 -17.06
N SER A 286 -18.55 2.80 -16.99
CA SER A 286 -17.48 3.38 -16.16
C SER A 286 -17.46 4.93 -16.11
N PRO A 287 -17.19 5.57 -14.94
CA PRO A 287 -16.97 7.00 -14.83
C PRO A 287 -15.45 7.32 -14.80
N TYR A 288 -14.74 7.05 -15.89
CA TYR A 288 -13.39 7.58 -16.11
C TYR A 288 -13.27 8.06 -17.55
N ALA A 289 -13.78 9.26 -17.83
CA ALA A 289 -13.45 10.01 -19.04
C ALA A 289 -13.90 11.46 -18.91
N SER A 290 -12.99 12.38 -18.54
CA SER A 290 -13.00 13.78 -19.05
C SER A 290 -11.96 14.67 -18.35
N ILE A 291 -10.68 14.61 -18.74
CA ILE A 291 -9.79 15.80 -18.70
C ILE A 291 -8.81 15.70 -19.88
N SER A 292 -9.19 16.21 -21.05
CA SER A 292 -8.23 16.74 -22.03
C SER A 292 -8.96 17.60 -23.07
N ARG A 293 -8.92 18.93 -22.89
CA ARG A 293 -8.92 20.01 -23.90
C ARG A 293 -9.44 21.32 -23.30
N TYR A 294 -8.58 22.32 -23.14
CA TYR A 294 -8.60 23.55 -23.96
C TYR A 294 -7.58 24.56 -23.42
N SER A 295 -6.61 24.92 -24.25
CA SER A 295 -6.04 26.26 -24.29
C SER A 295 -5.46 26.50 -25.69
N GLN A 296 -6.23 27.19 -26.54
CA GLN A 296 -5.73 27.91 -27.71
C GLN A 296 -6.25 29.35 -27.62
N PRO A 297 -5.43 30.38 -27.83
CA PRO A 297 -5.90 31.75 -28.08
C PRO A 297 -6.02 32.03 -29.59
N GLN A 298 -7.03 32.82 -29.95
CA GLN A 298 -7.32 33.32 -31.31
C GLN A 298 -6.28 34.35 -31.79
N GLY A 299 -6.10 34.40 -33.12
CA GLY A 299 -5.00 35.12 -33.78
C GLY A 299 -5.28 36.55 -34.27
N TYR A 300 -4.24 37.15 -34.87
CA TYR A 300 -4.30 38.39 -35.62
C TYR A 300 -3.35 38.35 -36.85
N ARG A 301 -3.97 38.45 -38.03
CA ARG A 301 -3.60 39.16 -39.27
C ARG A 301 -2.18 39.07 -39.87
N SER A 302 -2.14 38.47 -41.08
CA SER A 302 -1.06 38.42 -42.07
C SER A 302 -0.49 39.79 -42.51
N LYS A 303 0.85 39.88 -42.60
CA LYS A 303 1.61 40.77 -43.51
C LYS A 303 2.86 40.03 -44.02
N SER A 304 3.13 40.18 -45.32
CA SER A 304 4.14 39.55 -46.17
C SER A 304 5.61 39.91 -45.83
N PRO A 305 6.60 39.10 -46.28
CA PRO A 305 8.02 39.32 -45.98
C PRO A 305 8.72 40.26 -46.97
N PRO A 306 9.71 41.08 -46.55
CA PRO A 306 10.58 41.81 -47.46
C PRO A 306 11.88 41.04 -47.78
N GLN A 307 12.38 41.22 -49.02
CA GLN A 307 13.63 40.69 -49.58
C GLN A 307 14.91 41.28 -48.92
N PRO A 308 16.07 40.61 -49.04
CA PRO A 308 17.34 41.10 -48.50
C PRO A 308 18.18 41.91 -49.53
N PRO A 309 18.95 42.91 -49.09
CA PRO A 309 20.05 43.48 -49.87
C PRO A 309 21.45 43.17 -49.25
N PRO A 310 22.56 43.46 -49.97
CA PRO A 310 23.75 42.62 -50.00
C PRO A 310 24.91 43.06 -49.08
N MET A 311 25.89 42.16 -48.95
CA MET A 311 27.17 42.31 -48.24
C MET A 311 28.06 43.44 -48.79
N ARG A 312 28.82 44.12 -47.90
CA ARG A 312 30.25 44.40 -48.13
C ARG A 312 31.07 44.75 -46.86
N GLN A 313 32.12 43.94 -46.68
CA GLN A 313 33.48 44.11 -46.15
C GLN A 313 33.89 45.19 -45.10
N SER A 314 34.52 44.64 -44.04
CA SER A 314 35.79 45.01 -43.37
C SER A 314 36.00 46.37 -42.72
N SER A 315 36.30 46.36 -41.41
CA SER A 315 37.66 46.66 -40.92
C SER A 315 37.80 46.39 -39.41
N THR A 316 39.00 45.89 -39.10
CA THR A 316 39.72 45.64 -37.84
C THR A 316 39.76 46.79 -36.81
N PHE A 317 39.84 46.46 -35.52
CA PHE A 317 40.93 46.78 -34.54
C PHE A 317 40.49 46.34 -33.11
N THR A 318 41.10 45.35 -32.47
CA THR A 318 42.31 45.32 -31.59
C THR A 318 42.02 45.62 -30.11
N ALA A 319 42.57 44.74 -29.28
CA ALA A 319 42.48 44.65 -27.82
C ALA A 319 43.16 45.79 -27.04
N VAL A 320 42.69 46.01 -25.81
CA VAL A 320 43.48 46.12 -24.56
C VAL A 320 42.68 45.43 -23.46
#